data_AF-A0A0F8SQ56-F1
#
_entry.id   AF-A0A0F8SQ56-F1
#
_cell.length_a   1.000
_cell.length_b   1.000
_cell.length_c   1.000
_cell.angle_alpha   90.00
_cell.angle_beta   90.00
_cell.angle_gamma   90.00
#
_symmetry.space_group_name_H-M   'P 1'
#
loop_
_entity.id
_entity.type
_entity.pdbx_description
1 polymer ?
#
loop_
_entity_poly.entity_id
_entity_poly.type
_entity_poly.pdbx_seq_one_letter_code
_entity_poly.pdbx_strand_id
1 'polypeptide(L)'
;MAVTLKFGDKVTVADVRKLHDMEDVVFDREWFERVDERNKDMYYMFRDLAKNDADLENIKTHHLRYDITRIPPGMLGSEYIKTVGHYHPQVPGTDVSYPEIYQVLEGSATYLLQKVEPGEEDIVLDVAVIKAEKGDMVLVPPGYGHVTINASEKTLEMANWVCRDFSSVYEPVKRLSGAAYFLLKDGFAKNPLYRDIPSIRYLKPLSFDELRLDSGENMYDLLHRADKLRFLTAPQDFMGFLAGVL
;
A
#
# COMPACT_ATOMS: atom_id res chain seq x y z
N MET A 1 0.66 15.38 -21.32
CA MET A 1 0.40 16.45 -20.33
C MET A 1 0.64 15.85 -18.95
N ALA A 2 1.19 16.61 -18.00
CA ALA A 2 1.38 16.11 -16.63
C ALA A 2 0.02 15.79 -15.99
N VAL A 3 -0.08 14.66 -15.29
CA VAL A 3 -1.29 14.30 -14.55
C VAL A 3 -1.27 15.03 -13.21
N THR A 4 -2.31 15.82 -12.94
CA THR A 4 -2.39 16.67 -11.74
C THR A 4 -3.60 16.34 -10.89
N LEU A 5 -3.50 16.61 -9.59
CA LEU A 5 -4.61 16.55 -8.64
C LEU A 5 -4.73 17.89 -7.91
N LYS A 6 -5.94 18.46 -7.91
CA LYS A 6 -6.28 19.56 -7.01
C LYS A 6 -6.70 18.96 -5.66
N PHE A 7 -6.03 19.36 -4.58
CA PHE A 7 -6.32 18.91 -3.23
C PHE A 7 -6.36 20.13 -2.29
N GLY A 8 -7.57 20.48 -1.83
CA GLY A 8 -7.83 21.78 -1.20
C GLY A 8 -7.45 22.94 -2.11
N ASP A 9 -6.58 23.81 -1.63
CA ASP A 9 -6.12 25.01 -2.34
C ASP A 9 -4.87 24.75 -3.19
N LYS A 10 -4.31 23.53 -3.14
CA LYS A 10 -3.08 23.16 -3.82
C LYS A 10 -3.34 22.31 -5.06
N VAL A 11 -2.41 22.38 -6.02
CA VAL A 11 -2.33 21.47 -7.17
C VAL A 11 -1.01 20.74 -7.08
N THR A 12 -1.06 19.42 -7.14
CA THR A 12 0.12 18.55 -7.14
C THR A 12 0.24 17.82 -8.47
N VAL A 13 1.46 17.42 -8.81
CA VAL A 13 1.78 16.63 -10.01
C VAL A 13 2.02 15.19 -9.55
N ALA A 14 1.52 14.23 -10.31
CA ALA A 14 1.75 12.82 -10.03
C ALA A 14 3.22 12.43 -10.23
N ASP A 15 3.76 11.67 -9.28
CA ASP A 15 4.82 10.71 -9.56
C ASP A 15 4.20 9.52 -10.31
N VAL A 16 4.74 9.21 -11.47
CA VAL A 16 4.15 8.20 -12.36
C VAL A 16 4.99 6.94 -12.33
N ARG A 17 4.37 5.80 -11.98
CA ARG A 17 5.00 4.50 -12.17
C ARG A 17 4.75 4.05 -13.60
N LYS A 18 5.82 3.70 -14.32
CA LYS A 18 5.74 3.23 -15.71
C LYS A 18 5.91 1.73 -15.80
N LEU A 19 5.55 1.14 -16.94
CA LEU A 19 5.64 -0.29 -17.16
C LEU A 19 7.08 -0.82 -16.98
N HIS A 20 8.09 -0.10 -17.46
CA HIS A 20 9.49 -0.49 -17.23
C HIS A 20 9.88 -0.54 -15.75
N ASP A 21 9.24 0.23 -14.88
CA ASP A 21 9.51 0.19 -13.44
C ASP A 21 8.93 -1.05 -12.76
N MET A 22 8.04 -1.78 -13.45
CA MET A 22 7.42 -3.00 -12.97
C MET A 22 8.19 -4.26 -13.34
N GLU A 23 9.28 -4.14 -14.13
CA GLU A 23 10.04 -5.28 -14.67
C GLU A 23 10.30 -6.35 -13.60
N ASP A 24 10.92 -5.95 -12.50
CA ASP A 24 11.32 -6.83 -11.40
C ASP A 24 10.14 -7.47 -10.65
N VAL A 25 8.88 -7.21 -11.00
CA VAL A 25 7.73 -7.70 -10.24
C VAL A 25 6.57 -8.21 -11.11
N VAL A 26 6.78 -8.37 -12.43
CA VAL A 26 5.76 -8.91 -13.35
C VAL A 26 5.80 -10.44 -13.35
N PHE A 27 4.63 -11.06 -13.16
CA PHE A 27 4.46 -12.52 -13.28
C PHE A 27 4.74 -13.03 -14.71
N ASP A 28 4.10 -12.42 -15.71
CA ASP A 28 4.16 -12.83 -17.11
C ASP A 28 5.40 -12.25 -17.82
N ARG A 29 6.56 -12.87 -17.58
CA ARG A 29 7.85 -12.42 -18.11
C ARG A 29 7.90 -12.47 -19.64
N GLU A 30 7.29 -13.47 -20.27
CA GLU A 30 7.25 -13.55 -21.72
C GLU A 30 6.42 -12.42 -22.35
N TRP A 31 5.25 -12.12 -21.78
CA TRP A 31 4.47 -10.95 -22.19
C TRP A 31 5.30 -9.68 -21.98
N PHE A 32 5.96 -9.56 -20.83
CA PHE A 32 6.80 -8.42 -20.54
C PHE A 32 7.89 -8.30 -21.59
N GLU A 33 8.62 -9.32 -21.99
CA GLU A 33 9.67 -9.19 -23.02
C GLU A 33 9.15 -8.73 -24.39
N ARG A 34 7.91 -9.06 -24.74
CA ARG A 34 7.30 -8.74 -26.05
C ARG A 34 6.62 -7.38 -26.14
N VAL A 35 6.30 -6.73 -25.01
CA VAL A 35 5.55 -5.45 -25.05
C VAL A 35 6.47 -4.27 -25.38
N ASP A 36 6.12 -3.51 -26.43
CA ASP A 36 6.92 -2.37 -26.91
C ASP A 36 6.70 -1.09 -26.09
N GLU A 37 5.51 -0.91 -25.50
CA GLU A 37 5.11 0.31 -24.76
C GLU A 37 5.71 0.38 -23.34
N ARG A 38 7.03 0.29 -23.22
CA ARG A 38 7.76 0.36 -21.93
C ARG A 38 7.44 1.59 -21.09
N ASN A 39 7.13 2.71 -21.74
CA ASN A 39 6.82 3.99 -21.11
C ASN A 39 5.35 4.17 -20.73
N LYS A 40 4.51 3.14 -20.87
CA LYS A 40 3.10 3.19 -20.49
C LYS A 40 2.96 3.45 -19.00
N ASP A 41 2.09 4.39 -18.64
CA ASP A 41 1.78 4.71 -17.26
C ASP A 41 0.96 3.58 -16.62
N MET A 42 1.42 3.10 -15.47
CA MET A 42 0.77 2.03 -14.70
C MET A 42 -0.11 2.60 -13.60
N TYR A 43 0.42 3.52 -12.81
CA TYR A 43 -0.34 4.19 -11.75
C TYR A 43 0.32 5.50 -11.34
N TYR A 44 -0.46 6.34 -10.65
CA TYR A 44 -0.11 7.71 -10.33
C TYR A 44 -0.12 7.88 -8.81
N MET A 45 0.95 8.45 -8.25
CA MET A 45 1.09 8.72 -6.83
C MET A 45 1.17 10.24 -6.63
N PHE A 46 0.32 10.76 -5.75
CA PHE A 46 0.28 12.15 -5.35
C PHE A 46 0.72 12.21 -3.89
N ARG A 47 1.96 12.66 -3.66
CA ARG A 47 2.62 12.56 -2.36
C ARG A 47 2.57 13.86 -1.56
N ASP A 48 2.70 13.73 -0.25
CA ASP A 48 2.86 14.84 0.70
C ASP A 48 1.74 15.89 0.57
N LEU A 49 0.49 15.40 0.52
CA LEU A 49 -0.69 16.22 0.29
C LEU A 49 -1.16 16.90 1.58
N ALA A 50 -1.54 18.18 1.43
CA ALA A 50 -2.23 18.96 2.44
C ALA A 50 -3.22 19.90 1.77
N LYS A 51 -4.42 20.09 2.35
CA LYS A 51 -5.45 20.97 1.79
C LYS A 51 -5.03 22.45 1.81
N ASN A 52 -4.21 22.85 2.79
CA ASN A 52 -3.71 24.21 2.97
C ASN A 52 -2.34 24.19 3.71
N ASP A 53 -1.75 25.35 3.99
CA ASP A 53 -0.44 25.43 4.67
C ASP A 53 -0.48 25.12 6.16
N ALA A 54 -1.59 25.42 6.84
CA ALA A 54 -1.76 25.08 8.27
C ALA A 54 -1.84 23.56 8.46
N ASP A 55 -2.57 22.87 7.58
CA ASP A 55 -2.62 21.41 7.53
C ASP A 55 -1.21 20.84 7.28
N LEU A 56 -0.46 21.40 6.33
CA LEU A 56 0.90 20.94 6.03
C LEU A 56 1.82 21.04 7.25
N GLU A 57 1.75 22.15 7.99
CA GLU A 57 2.54 22.35 9.20
C GLU A 57 2.14 21.35 10.29
N ASN A 58 0.83 21.10 10.46
CA ASN A 58 0.32 20.13 11.42
C ASN A 58 0.78 18.70 11.08
N ILE A 59 0.70 18.31 9.80
CA ILE A 59 1.18 17.02 9.28
C ILE A 59 2.67 16.84 9.60
N LYS A 60 3.49 17.85 9.32
CA LYS A 60 4.94 17.82 9.57
C LYS A 60 5.27 17.75 11.05
N THR A 61 4.58 18.53 11.88
CA THR A 61 4.74 18.54 13.35
C THR A 61 4.50 17.15 13.95
N HIS A 62 3.57 16.39 13.37
CA HIS A 62 3.24 15.03 13.80
C HIS A 62 4.01 13.93 13.07
N HIS A 63 4.97 14.28 12.20
CA HIS A 63 5.77 13.33 11.43
C HIS A 63 4.94 12.40 10.52
N LEU A 64 3.81 12.91 10.01
CA LEU A 64 2.90 12.19 9.13
C LEU A 64 3.13 12.58 7.66
N ARG A 65 2.64 11.75 6.76
CA ARG A 65 2.51 12.02 5.32
C ARG A 65 1.18 11.45 4.83
N TYR A 66 0.44 12.25 4.06
CA TYR A 66 -0.75 11.82 3.36
C TYR A 66 -0.47 11.70 1.87
N ASP A 67 -0.75 10.54 1.28
CA ASP A 67 -0.63 10.34 -0.15
C ASP A 67 -1.97 9.88 -0.74
N ILE A 68 -2.15 10.10 -2.05
CA ILE A 68 -3.23 9.49 -2.84
C ILE A 68 -2.60 8.71 -3.99
N THR A 69 -3.06 7.49 -4.22
CA THR A 69 -2.66 6.65 -5.34
C THR A 69 -3.86 6.35 -6.23
N ARG A 70 -3.69 6.53 -7.55
CA ARG A 70 -4.66 6.15 -8.58
C ARG A 70 -4.13 5.02 -9.45
N ILE A 71 -4.85 3.92 -9.48
CA ILE A 71 -4.52 2.74 -10.28
C ILE A 71 -5.64 2.54 -11.30
N PRO A 72 -5.44 2.88 -12.59
CA PRO A 72 -6.38 2.55 -13.65
C PRO A 72 -6.64 1.03 -13.72
N PRO A 73 -7.76 0.59 -14.31
CA PRO A 73 -7.96 -0.83 -14.58
C PRO A 73 -6.97 -1.31 -15.64
N GLY A 74 -6.52 -2.56 -15.55
CA GLY A 74 -5.61 -3.12 -16.54
C GLY A 74 -5.00 -4.45 -16.13
N MET A 75 -4.29 -5.04 -17.09
CA MET A 75 -3.56 -6.29 -16.92
C MET A 75 -2.08 -6.10 -17.31
N LEU A 76 -1.20 -6.77 -16.58
CA LEU A 76 0.20 -7.01 -16.88
C LEU A 76 0.31 -8.44 -17.44
N GLY A 77 -0.01 -8.59 -18.73
CA GLY A 77 -0.15 -9.91 -19.37
C GLY A 77 -1.33 -10.68 -18.77
N SER A 78 -1.04 -11.72 -18.01
CA SER A 78 -2.03 -12.57 -17.32
C SER A 78 -2.37 -12.12 -15.89
N GLU A 79 -1.68 -11.11 -15.35
CA GLU A 79 -1.84 -10.61 -13.98
C GLU A 79 -2.60 -9.28 -13.93
N TYR A 80 -3.40 -9.04 -12.89
CA TYR A 80 -3.99 -7.71 -12.69
C TYR A 80 -2.94 -6.64 -12.40
N ILE A 81 -3.23 -5.41 -12.81
CA ILE A 81 -2.37 -4.27 -12.50
C ILE A 81 -2.27 -4.04 -10.98
N LYS A 82 -1.06 -3.74 -10.53
CA LYS A 82 -0.72 -3.61 -9.11
C LYS A 82 0.37 -2.59 -8.87
N THR A 83 0.51 -2.19 -7.61
CA THR A 83 1.70 -1.50 -7.11
C THR A 83 2.93 -2.42 -7.11
N VAL A 84 4.14 -1.86 -7.10
CA VAL A 84 5.39 -2.65 -7.04
C VAL A 84 5.44 -3.54 -5.78
N GLY A 85 4.93 -3.04 -4.66
CA GLY A 85 5.05 -3.67 -3.36
C GLY A 85 6.32 -3.29 -2.62
N HIS A 86 6.25 -3.23 -1.28
CA HIS A 86 7.40 -2.91 -0.44
C HIS A 86 7.16 -3.27 1.02
N TYR A 87 8.25 -3.21 1.80
CA TYR A 87 8.24 -3.26 3.26
C TYR A 87 8.61 -1.89 3.86
N HIS A 88 8.33 -1.72 5.15
CA HIS A 88 8.78 -0.56 5.92
C HIS A 88 9.94 -0.94 6.85
N PRO A 89 10.91 -0.03 7.07
CA PRO A 89 11.99 -0.28 8.00
C PRO A 89 11.50 -0.24 9.45
N GLN A 90 12.33 -0.77 10.35
CA GLN A 90 12.15 -0.63 11.79
C GLN A 90 12.28 0.84 12.24
N VAL A 91 11.50 1.23 13.24
CA VAL A 91 11.69 2.51 13.94
C VAL A 91 13.07 2.48 14.60
N PRO A 92 13.92 3.52 14.43
CA PRO A 92 15.25 3.55 15.01
C PRO A 92 15.24 3.24 16.52
N GLY A 93 16.02 2.24 16.92
CA GLY A 93 16.12 1.81 18.32
C GLY A 93 15.03 0.84 18.79
N THR A 94 14.19 0.33 17.90
CA THR A 94 13.15 -0.68 18.20
C THR A 94 13.22 -1.85 17.21
N ASP A 95 12.48 -2.92 17.49
CA ASP A 95 12.28 -4.07 16.60
C ASP A 95 10.97 -3.99 15.79
N VAL A 96 10.24 -2.88 15.90
CA VAL A 96 8.92 -2.68 15.29
C VAL A 96 9.06 -1.84 14.02
N SER A 97 8.48 -2.29 12.89
CA SER A 97 8.44 -1.47 11.67
C SER A 97 7.29 -0.48 11.67
N TYR A 98 7.44 0.59 10.89
CA TYR A 98 6.37 1.57 10.70
C TYR A 98 5.14 0.91 10.04
N PRO A 99 3.93 1.08 10.61
CA PRO A 99 2.69 0.68 9.97
C PRO A 99 2.21 1.75 8.98
N GLU A 100 1.17 1.43 8.24
CA GLU A 100 0.51 2.34 7.31
C GLU A 100 -0.97 2.02 7.25
N ILE A 101 -1.80 3.06 7.16
CA ILE A 101 -3.25 2.91 7.02
C ILE A 101 -3.72 3.48 5.70
N TYR A 102 -4.57 2.72 5.00
CA TYR A 102 -5.21 3.08 3.76
C TYR A 102 -6.72 3.32 3.95
N GLN A 103 -7.29 4.19 3.12
CA GLN A 103 -8.73 4.29 2.87
C GLN A 103 -8.99 4.24 1.36
N VAL A 104 -9.93 3.41 0.91
CA VAL A 104 -10.37 3.41 -0.49
C VAL A 104 -11.31 4.59 -0.71
N LEU A 105 -10.96 5.49 -1.62
CA LEU A 105 -11.74 6.69 -1.95
C LEU A 105 -12.74 6.41 -3.07
N GLU A 106 -12.33 5.64 -4.08
CA GLU A 106 -13.17 5.22 -5.21
C GLU A 106 -12.75 3.83 -5.71
N GLY A 107 -13.71 3.07 -6.23
CA GLY A 107 -13.47 1.72 -6.76
C GLY A 107 -13.31 0.66 -5.66
N SER A 108 -12.50 -0.35 -5.94
CA SER A 108 -12.19 -1.42 -5.00
C SER A 108 -10.73 -1.85 -5.10
N ALA A 109 -10.16 -2.20 -3.95
CA ALA A 109 -8.78 -2.64 -3.81
C ALA A 109 -8.75 -4.08 -3.32
N THR A 110 -7.79 -4.85 -3.85
CA THR A 110 -7.33 -6.09 -3.20
C THR A 110 -5.94 -5.82 -2.65
N TYR A 111 -5.83 -5.78 -1.32
CA TYR A 111 -4.56 -5.70 -0.62
C TYR A 111 -4.04 -7.11 -0.36
N LEU A 112 -2.83 -7.40 -0.80
CA LEU A 112 -2.07 -8.57 -0.39
C LEU A 112 -1.02 -8.10 0.60
N LEU A 113 -1.11 -8.60 1.83
CA LEU A 113 -0.14 -8.39 2.89
C LEU A 113 0.65 -9.67 3.10
N GLN A 114 1.95 -9.57 3.30
CA GLN A 114 2.77 -10.73 3.66
C GLN A 114 3.79 -10.38 4.75
N LYS A 115 4.05 -11.33 5.62
CA LYS A 115 5.14 -11.27 6.60
C LYS A 115 6.16 -12.34 6.27
N VAL A 116 7.44 -12.00 6.41
CA VAL A 116 8.57 -12.88 6.10
C VAL A 116 9.44 -13.10 7.33
N GLU A 117 10.26 -14.14 7.31
CA GLU A 117 11.24 -14.40 8.35
C GLU A 117 12.33 -13.31 8.33
N PRO A 118 12.62 -12.63 9.45
CA PRO A 118 13.68 -11.63 9.50
C PRO A 118 15.04 -12.21 9.08
N GLY A 119 15.63 -11.63 8.03
CA GLY A 119 16.92 -12.07 7.47
C GLY A 119 16.83 -13.24 6.48
N GLU A 120 15.64 -13.81 6.26
CA GLU A 120 15.36 -14.84 5.26
C GLU A 120 14.06 -14.52 4.51
N GLU A 121 14.05 -13.46 3.70
CA GLU A 121 12.81 -12.89 3.14
C GLU A 121 12.08 -13.80 2.13
N ASP A 122 12.71 -14.88 1.68
CA ASP A 122 12.10 -15.91 0.82
C ASP A 122 11.32 -16.99 1.62
N ILE A 123 11.32 -16.91 2.95
CA ILE A 123 10.42 -17.66 3.85
C ILE A 123 9.25 -16.76 4.25
N VAL A 124 8.04 -17.17 3.89
CA VAL A 124 6.82 -16.40 4.18
C VAL A 124 6.16 -16.98 5.43
N LEU A 125 6.01 -16.15 6.45
CA LEU A 125 5.39 -16.53 7.72
C LEU A 125 3.87 -16.39 7.70
N ASP A 126 3.36 -15.39 6.98
CA ASP A 126 1.92 -15.15 6.85
C ASP A 126 1.58 -14.46 5.53
N VAL A 127 0.40 -14.77 5.00
CA VAL A 127 -0.21 -14.05 3.88
C VAL A 127 -1.66 -13.76 4.19
N ALA A 128 -2.03 -12.47 4.15
CA ALA A 128 -3.39 -12.01 4.29
C ALA A 128 -3.85 -11.27 3.04
N VAL A 129 -5.09 -11.50 2.63
CA VAL A 129 -5.74 -10.75 1.55
C VAL A 129 -6.97 -10.05 2.11
N ILE A 130 -7.06 -8.75 1.86
CA ILE A 130 -8.20 -7.90 2.24
C ILE A 130 -8.76 -7.29 0.96
N LYS A 131 -10.06 -7.54 0.72
CA LYS A 131 -10.82 -6.82 -0.31
C LYS A 131 -11.52 -5.65 0.37
N ALA A 132 -11.32 -4.46 -0.17
CA ALA A 132 -11.87 -3.22 0.35
C ALA A 132 -12.58 -2.44 -0.76
N GLU A 133 -13.72 -1.86 -0.44
CA GLU A 133 -14.51 -1.00 -1.31
C GLU A 133 -14.45 0.44 -0.81
N LYS A 134 -15.04 1.37 -1.57
CA LYS A 134 -15.12 2.78 -1.19
C LYS A 134 -15.57 2.98 0.26
N GLY A 135 -14.76 3.72 1.02
CA GLY A 135 -14.98 4.04 2.44
C GLY A 135 -14.26 3.10 3.39
N ASP A 136 -13.94 1.87 2.96
CA ASP A 136 -13.23 0.90 3.79
C ASP A 136 -11.80 1.33 4.08
N MET A 137 -11.34 0.97 5.28
CA MET A 137 -9.96 1.19 5.73
C MET A 137 -9.20 -0.12 5.87
N VAL A 138 -7.92 -0.09 5.57
CA VAL A 138 -7.01 -1.24 5.71
C VAL A 138 -5.74 -0.78 6.38
N LEU A 139 -5.36 -1.45 7.47
CA LEU A 139 -4.09 -1.20 8.14
C LEU A 139 -3.08 -2.29 7.76
N VAL A 140 -1.91 -1.85 7.33
CA VAL A 140 -0.71 -2.68 7.19
C VAL A 140 0.04 -2.63 8.51
N PRO A 141 0.04 -3.71 9.31
CA PRO A 141 0.69 -3.69 10.62
C PRO A 141 2.21 -3.87 10.51
N PRO A 142 2.95 -3.65 11.61
CA PRO A 142 4.39 -3.86 11.64
C PRO A 142 4.83 -5.26 11.17
N GLY A 143 5.91 -5.32 10.41
CA GLY A 143 6.51 -6.52 9.84
C GLY A 143 5.89 -7.00 8.53
N TYR A 144 4.78 -6.40 8.07
CA TYR A 144 4.15 -6.78 6.81
C TYR A 144 4.61 -5.90 5.65
N GLY A 145 4.97 -6.55 4.55
CA GLY A 145 5.01 -5.95 3.23
C GLY A 145 3.62 -5.97 2.62
N HIS A 146 3.37 -5.07 1.67
CA HIS A 146 2.05 -4.95 1.07
C HIS A 146 2.10 -4.65 -0.43
N VAL A 147 1.12 -5.17 -1.16
CA VAL A 147 0.83 -4.88 -2.55
C VAL A 147 -0.65 -4.56 -2.68
N THR A 148 -0.97 -3.40 -3.27
CA THR A 148 -2.34 -3.10 -3.70
C THR A 148 -2.55 -3.46 -5.16
N ILE A 149 -3.63 -4.17 -5.44
CA ILE A 149 -4.02 -4.70 -6.75
C ILE A 149 -5.38 -4.13 -7.13
N ASN A 150 -5.51 -3.61 -8.35
CA ASN A 150 -6.79 -3.24 -8.92
C ASN A 150 -7.31 -4.39 -9.81
N ALA A 151 -8.15 -5.24 -9.22
CA ALA A 151 -8.76 -6.38 -9.89
C ALA A 151 -10.17 -6.06 -10.42
N SER A 152 -10.40 -4.81 -10.85
CA SER A 152 -11.70 -4.32 -11.32
C SER A 152 -11.58 -3.63 -12.68
N GLU A 153 -12.72 -3.38 -13.33
CA GLU A 153 -12.83 -2.62 -14.58
C GLU A 153 -12.91 -1.10 -14.37
N LYS A 154 -12.76 -0.63 -13.12
CA LYS A 154 -12.82 0.80 -12.75
C LYS A 154 -11.48 1.26 -12.21
N THR A 155 -11.21 2.56 -12.29
CA THR A 155 -10.05 3.14 -11.61
C THR A 155 -10.23 3.02 -10.10
N LEU A 156 -9.21 2.49 -9.43
CA LEU A 156 -9.07 2.52 -7.98
C LEU A 156 -8.39 3.82 -7.58
N GLU A 157 -8.98 4.55 -6.65
CA GLU A 157 -8.34 5.65 -5.93
C GLU A 157 -8.32 5.32 -4.44
N MET A 158 -7.15 5.41 -3.81
CA MET A 158 -6.97 5.19 -2.39
C MET A 158 -6.06 6.27 -1.82
N ALA A 159 -6.22 6.54 -0.53
CA ALA A 159 -5.32 7.39 0.22
C ALA A 159 -4.65 6.61 1.35
N ASN A 160 -3.51 7.10 1.81
CA ASN A 160 -2.81 6.54 2.97
C ASN A 160 -2.26 7.61 3.89
N TRP A 161 -2.31 7.32 5.20
CA TRP A 161 -1.45 7.97 6.20
C TRP A 161 -0.29 7.05 6.54
N VAL A 162 0.90 7.64 6.59
CA VAL A 162 2.14 6.93 6.89
C VAL A 162 3.11 7.85 7.63
N CYS A 163 4.07 7.30 8.35
CA CYS A 163 5.17 8.10 8.90
C CYS A 163 6.03 8.66 7.75
N ARG A 164 6.40 9.94 7.84
CA ARG A 164 7.20 10.61 6.82
C ARG A 164 8.70 10.36 6.95
N ASP A 165 9.17 9.84 8.07
CA ASP A 165 10.58 9.79 8.44
C ASP A 165 11.32 8.56 7.91
N PHE A 166 10.69 7.79 7.01
CA PHE A 166 11.31 6.60 6.41
C PHE A 166 11.20 6.57 4.89
N SER A 167 12.05 5.73 4.29
CA SER A 167 11.97 5.33 2.88
C SER A 167 11.59 3.86 2.77
N SER A 168 10.68 3.54 1.85
CA SER A 168 10.22 2.18 1.59
C SER A 168 11.36 1.24 1.18
N VAL A 169 11.31 -0.01 1.63
CA VAL A 169 12.29 -1.06 1.32
C VAL A 169 11.74 -1.94 0.20
N TYR A 170 12.17 -1.66 -1.03
CA TYR A 170 11.72 -2.38 -2.24
C TYR A 170 12.54 -3.62 -2.59
N GLU A 171 13.78 -3.71 -2.10
CA GLU A 171 14.75 -4.72 -2.55
C GLU A 171 14.24 -6.16 -2.40
N PRO A 172 13.66 -6.59 -1.26
CA PRO A 172 13.24 -7.98 -1.10
C PRO A 172 12.16 -8.37 -2.11
N VAL A 173 11.20 -7.48 -2.34
CA VAL A 173 10.12 -7.69 -3.32
C VAL A 173 10.68 -7.78 -4.73
N LYS A 174 11.62 -6.90 -5.11
CA LYS A 174 12.26 -6.94 -6.43
C LYS A 174 13.12 -8.20 -6.63
N ARG A 175 13.94 -8.55 -5.65
CA ARG A 175 14.82 -9.73 -5.70
C ARG A 175 14.03 -11.03 -5.83
N LEU A 176 12.85 -11.09 -5.20
CA LEU A 176 11.95 -12.24 -5.24
C LEU A 176 10.87 -12.13 -6.32
N SER A 177 11.06 -11.25 -7.30
CA SER A 177 10.18 -11.05 -8.45
C SER A 177 8.71 -10.70 -8.12
N GLY A 178 8.47 -10.09 -6.96
CA GLY A 178 7.14 -9.70 -6.49
C GLY A 178 6.80 -10.27 -5.12
N ALA A 179 5.51 -10.24 -4.80
CA ALA A 179 4.96 -10.79 -3.56
C ALA A 179 4.90 -12.33 -3.60
N ALA A 180 4.54 -12.94 -2.47
CA ALA A 180 4.35 -14.39 -2.31
C ALA A 180 3.25 -14.96 -3.22
N TYR A 181 2.28 -14.14 -3.61
CA TYR A 181 1.28 -14.49 -4.62
C TYR A 181 1.10 -13.36 -5.65
N PHE A 182 0.73 -13.76 -6.86
CA PHE A 182 0.26 -12.89 -7.92
C PHE A 182 -1.24 -13.12 -8.12
N LEU A 183 -2.02 -12.05 -8.33
CA LEU A 183 -3.44 -12.17 -8.64
C LEU A 183 -3.63 -12.20 -10.15
N LEU A 184 -3.88 -13.39 -10.69
CA LEU A 184 -4.19 -13.61 -12.09
C LEU A 184 -5.71 -13.54 -12.32
N LYS A 185 -6.12 -13.54 -13.58
CA LYS A 185 -7.54 -13.55 -13.97
C LYS A 185 -8.32 -14.74 -13.38
N ASP A 186 -7.66 -15.90 -13.27
CA ASP A 186 -8.26 -17.14 -12.79
C ASP A 186 -8.03 -17.41 -11.28
N GLY A 187 -7.36 -16.49 -10.58
CA GLY A 187 -7.11 -16.58 -9.14
C GLY A 187 -5.65 -16.32 -8.76
N PHE A 188 -5.31 -16.63 -7.50
CA PHE A 188 -3.97 -16.42 -6.97
C PHE A 188 -3.01 -17.53 -7.39
N ALA A 189 -1.87 -17.14 -7.98
CA ALA A 189 -0.74 -18.02 -8.27
C ALA A 189 0.39 -17.78 -7.27
N LYS A 190 0.98 -18.86 -6.74
CA LYS A 190 2.15 -18.78 -5.87
C LYS A 190 3.36 -18.29 -6.64
N ASN A 191 4.17 -17.45 -6.00
CA ASN A 191 5.46 -17.05 -6.53
C ASN A 191 6.52 -18.13 -6.24
N PRO A 192 7.11 -18.77 -7.26
CA PRO A 192 8.03 -19.89 -7.07
C PRO A 192 9.38 -19.49 -6.45
N LEU A 193 9.69 -18.19 -6.33
CA LEU A 193 10.92 -17.71 -5.69
C LEU A 193 10.84 -17.70 -4.16
N TYR A 194 9.67 -17.92 -3.58
CA TYR A 194 9.51 -18.15 -2.14
C TYR A 194 9.43 -19.64 -1.86
N ARG A 195 10.10 -20.11 -0.80
CA ARG A 195 10.24 -21.54 -0.48
C ARG A 195 8.94 -22.16 0.06
N ASP A 196 8.43 -21.60 1.15
CA ASP A 196 7.27 -22.13 1.88
C ASP A 196 6.19 -21.05 2.00
N ILE A 197 5.30 -20.96 1.00
CA ILE A 197 4.21 -19.98 1.00
C ILE A 197 2.98 -20.56 1.71
N PRO A 198 2.53 -19.98 2.85
CA PRO A 198 1.32 -20.42 3.56
C PRO A 198 0.06 -20.05 2.78
N SER A 199 -1.06 -20.70 3.09
CA SER A 199 -2.35 -20.39 2.47
C SER A 199 -2.80 -18.97 2.83
N ILE A 200 -3.40 -18.28 1.85
CA ILE A 200 -3.99 -16.95 2.04
C ILE A 200 -5.08 -16.99 3.13
N ARG A 201 -4.95 -16.12 4.13
CA ARG A 201 -6.03 -15.76 5.05
C ARG A 201 -6.84 -14.61 4.45
N TYR A 202 -8.15 -14.78 4.36
CA TYR A 202 -9.03 -13.72 3.89
C TYR A 202 -9.58 -12.97 5.08
N LEU A 203 -9.27 -11.67 5.14
CA LEU A 203 -9.68 -10.80 6.24
C LEU A 203 -10.63 -9.72 5.73
N LYS A 204 -11.36 -9.13 6.67
CA LYS A 204 -12.22 -7.99 6.40
C LYS A 204 -11.44 -6.69 6.57
N PRO A 205 -11.86 -5.60 5.91
CA PRO A 205 -11.36 -4.27 6.23
C PRO A 205 -11.54 -3.94 7.71
N LEU A 206 -10.69 -3.03 8.19
CA LEU A 206 -10.66 -2.57 9.57
C LEU A 206 -11.96 -1.83 9.90
N SER A 207 -12.54 -2.10 11.06
CA SER A 207 -13.74 -1.40 11.50
C SER A 207 -13.40 -0.01 12.04
N PHE A 208 -14.35 0.92 11.92
CA PHE A 208 -14.19 2.28 12.46
C PHE A 208 -14.05 2.26 14.00
N ASP A 209 -14.72 1.33 14.68
CA ASP A 209 -14.67 1.18 16.15
C ASP A 209 -13.26 0.87 16.65
N GLU A 210 -12.50 0.06 15.92
CA GLU A 210 -11.11 -0.31 16.27
C GLU A 210 -10.18 0.89 16.26
N LEU A 211 -10.44 1.88 15.40
CA LEU A 211 -9.70 3.16 15.37
C LEU A 211 -10.40 4.27 16.16
N ARG A 212 -11.53 3.96 16.81
CA ARG A 212 -12.42 4.95 17.46
C ARG A 212 -12.76 6.11 16.53
N LEU A 213 -13.08 5.79 15.28
CA LEU A 213 -13.52 6.72 14.25
C LEU A 213 -15.01 6.63 14.06
N ASP A 214 -15.60 7.70 13.55
CA ASP A 214 -17.01 7.68 13.19
C ASP A 214 -17.15 7.13 11.75
N SER A 215 -18.16 6.30 11.53
CA SER A 215 -18.42 5.72 10.19
C SER A 215 -18.67 6.82 9.16
N GLY A 216 -17.95 6.77 8.05
CA GLY A 216 -18.09 7.72 6.94
C GLY A 216 -17.22 8.97 7.03
N GLU A 217 -16.39 9.11 8.06
CA GLU A 217 -15.35 10.15 8.08
C GLU A 217 -14.31 9.92 6.96
N ASN A 218 -13.92 11.01 6.32
CA ASN A 218 -12.77 11.00 5.42
C ASN A 218 -11.50 10.84 6.28
N MET A 219 -10.68 9.85 5.97
CA MET A 219 -9.48 9.54 6.75
C MET A 219 -8.51 10.73 6.81
N TYR A 220 -8.53 11.66 5.84
CA TYR A 220 -7.75 12.89 5.91
C TYR A 220 -8.07 13.73 7.15
N ASP A 221 -9.35 13.78 7.55
CA ASP A 221 -9.80 14.65 8.64
C ASP A 221 -9.32 14.14 10.03
N LEU A 222 -8.71 12.95 10.08
CA LEU A 222 -7.95 12.46 11.24
C LEU A 222 -6.78 13.37 11.63
N LEU A 223 -6.32 14.22 10.71
CA LEU A 223 -5.33 15.25 11.01
C LEU A 223 -5.77 16.19 12.15
N HIS A 224 -7.08 16.42 12.31
CA HIS A 224 -7.61 17.25 13.41
C HIS A 224 -7.58 16.53 14.77
N ARG A 225 -7.29 15.23 14.78
CA ARG A 225 -7.11 14.36 15.95
C ARG A 225 -5.83 13.53 15.75
N ALA A 226 -4.73 14.21 15.40
CA ALA A 226 -3.47 13.57 15.00
C ALA A 226 -2.87 12.65 16.08
N ASP A 227 -3.25 12.84 17.34
CA ASP A 227 -2.95 11.92 18.45
C ASP A 227 -3.43 10.49 18.18
N LYS A 228 -4.58 10.34 17.50
CA LYS A 228 -5.10 9.02 17.08
C LYS A 228 -4.25 8.34 16.01
N LEU A 229 -3.40 9.09 15.30
CA LEU A 229 -2.48 8.58 14.28
C LEU A 229 -1.10 8.26 14.83
N ARG A 230 -0.85 8.45 16.14
CA ARG A 230 0.47 8.23 16.74
C ARG A 230 0.98 6.78 16.59
N PHE A 231 0.10 5.80 16.40
CA PHE A 231 0.53 4.43 16.08
C PHE A 231 1.34 4.34 14.77
N LEU A 232 1.22 5.31 13.87
CA LEU A 232 2.02 5.38 12.64
C LEU A 232 3.46 5.81 12.90
N THR A 233 3.71 6.62 13.93
CA THR A 233 5.04 7.23 14.18
C THR A 233 5.74 6.66 15.42
N ALA A 234 4.99 6.10 16.36
CA ALA A 234 5.49 5.39 17.54
C ALA A 234 4.78 4.03 17.74
N PRO A 235 4.79 3.12 16.75
CA PRO A 235 4.04 1.87 16.77
C PRO A 235 4.33 0.96 17.97
N GLN A 236 5.55 1.01 18.53
CA GLN A 236 5.94 0.25 19.72
C GLN A 236 5.03 0.52 20.93
N ASP A 237 4.42 1.71 21.01
CA ASP A 237 3.51 2.08 22.10
C ASP A 237 2.08 1.53 21.89
N PHE A 238 1.79 0.95 20.72
CA PHE A 238 0.45 0.55 20.28
C PHE A 238 0.37 -0.94 19.86
N MET A 239 1.35 -1.76 20.22
CA MET A 239 1.42 -3.17 19.79
C MET A 239 0.19 -4.00 20.17
N GLY A 240 -0.49 -3.69 21.28
CA GLY A 240 -1.73 -4.38 21.65
C GLY A 240 -2.87 -4.17 20.64
N PHE A 241 -2.95 -2.98 20.04
CA PHE A 241 -3.88 -2.69 18.95
C PHE A 241 -3.36 -3.29 17.64
N LEU A 242 -2.10 -3.01 17.27
CA LEU A 242 -1.53 -3.39 15.98
C LEU A 242 -1.43 -4.92 15.76
N ALA A 243 -1.19 -5.69 16.82
CA ALA A 243 -1.12 -7.15 16.74
C ALA A 243 -2.51 -7.81 16.60
N GLY A 244 -3.59 -7.09 16.93
CA GLY A 244 -4.96 -7.62 16.86
C GLY A 244 -5.66 -7.40 15.51
N VAL A 245 -5.01 -6.71 14.57
CA VAL A 245 -5.61 -6.28 13.29
C VAL A 245 -5.59 -7.36 12.21
N LEU A 246 -4.68 -8.35 12.31
CA LEU A 246 -4.57 -9.46 11.37
C LEU A 246 -4.84 -10.82 12.02
#